data_AF-L1J079-F1
#
_entry.id   AF-L1J079-F1
#
_cell.length_a   1.000
_cell.length_b   1.000
_cell.length_c   1.000
_cell.angle_alpha   90.00
_cell.angle_beta   90.00
_cell.angle_gamma   90.00
#
_symmetry.space_group_name_H-M   'P 1'
#
loop_
_entity.id
_entity.type
_entity.pdbx_description
1 polymer ?
#
loop_
_entity_poly.entity_id
_entity_poly.type
_entity_poly.pdbx_seq_one_letter_code
_entity_poly.pdbx_strand_id
1 'polypeptide(L)'
;MECEWEPDTRHLNLSVERRTNASLQVMGGITVDQPISNNASENKLLITNAGHSKTYDWSLSTAENFSHDEMEFVGPFADIRAQLDHTYHTNFMPARQRLQDMLIEEVRWDQGNPTSLTRYVKILLFVLETLCPQIVRVDPDFFRLRLPEWSEYASRNYETAGKLTHRECGYCVEIAQEAALQQGKTLFVDGSLRNYEWYSRTIEDIRQRHPRHRIAIIHVEASMEVILSRASDRAKRTGRHVPESEVFDSYTMAIKTAHRLGPMVDLYTRIFNDASGPQLPEVKDSMTRPQEGMTSCARELYSCIQNSCNISVSSDELHMEGSHVISNIK
;
A
#
# COMPACT_ATOMS: atom_id res chain seq x y z
N MET A 1 -52.47 -9.93 -38.95
CA MET A 1 -51.12 -9.66 -39.51
C MET A 1 -50.14 -9.82 -38.37
N GLU A 2 -49.86 -11.08 -38.06
CA GLU A 2 -48.83 -11.51 -37.12
C GLU A 2 -47.49 -11.40 -37.87
N CYS A 3 -46.51 -10.77 -37.24
CA CYS A 3 -45.15 -10.72 -37.76
C CYS A 3 -44.27 -11.44 -36.73
N GLU A 4 -43.98 -12.70 -37.06
CA GLU A 4 -43.00 -13.56 -36.39
C GLU A 4 -41.60 -12.99 -36.62
N TRP A 5 -40.77 -13.02 -35.57
CA TRP A 5 -39.32 -12.82 -35.68
C TRP A 5 -38.65 -13.86 -34.79
N GLU A 6 -38.03 -14.86 -35.44
CA GLU A 6 -37.18 -15.87 -34.79
C GLU A 6 -35.76 -15.30 -34.53
N PRO A 7 -35.06 -15.73 -33.46
CA PRO A 7 -33.69 -15.30 -33.20
C PRO A 7 -32.66 -16.27 -33.83
N ASP A 8 -31.78 -15.71 -34.67
CA ASP A 8 -30.61 -16.37 -35.26
C ASP A 8 -29.50 -16.59 -34.21
N THR A 9 -29.24 -17.86 -33.88
CA THR A 9 -28.17 -18.33 -33.01
C THR A 9 -26.87 -18.51 -33.79
N ARG A 10 -26.03 -17.47 -33.81
CA ARG A 10 -24.63 -17.60 -34.25
C ARG A 10 -23.67 -17.62 -33.08
N HIS A 11 -23.10 -18.81 -32.89
CA HIS A 11 -21.93 -19.08 -32.04
C HIS A 11 -20.74 -18.22 -32.47
N LEU A 12 -20.32 -17.29 -31.62
CA LEU A 12 -19.04 -16.59 -31.73
C LEU A 12 -18.01 -17.31 -30.85
N ASN A 13 -17.19 -18.14 -31.49
CA ASN A 13 -15.91 -18.59 -30.96
C ASN A 13 -14.93 -17.41 -30.97
N LEU A 14 -14.62 -16.84 -29.82
CA LEU A 14 -13.53 -15.88 -29.65
C LEU A 14 -12.28 -16.64 -29.19
N SER A 15 -11.45 -17.03 -30.15
CA SER A 15 -10.06 -17.42 -29.91
C SER A 15 -9.25 -16.15 -29.59
N VAL A 16 -8.71 -16.05 -28.37
CA VAL A 16 -7.77 -15.00 -27.97
C VAL A 16 -6.40 -15.34 -28.55
N GLU A 17 -6.07 -14.77 -29.70
CA GLU A 17 -4.71 -14.74 -30.22
C GLU A 17 -3.87 -13.74 -29.43
N ARG A 18 -2.84 -14.24 -28.72
CA ARG A 18 -1.77 -13.42 -28.16
C ARG A 18 -0.91 -12.88 -29.31
N ARG A 19 -1.04 -11.60 -29.63
CA ARG A 19 -0.09 -10.89 -30.48
C ARG A 19 1.06 -10.35 -29.63
N THR A 20 2.18 -11.06 -29.65
CA THR A 20 3.50 -10.49 -29.36
C THR A 20 4.01 -9.82 -30.63
N ASN A 21 4.31 -8.52 -30.56
CA ASN A 21 5.43 -7.83 -31.20
C ASN A 21 5.17 -6.32 -31.28
N ALA A 22 5.96 -5.55 -30.54
CA ALA A 22 6.35 -4.20 -30.94
C ALA A 22 7.80 -4.01 -30.51
N SER A 23 8.67 -4.21 -31.49
CA SER A 23 10.08 -3.82 -31.52
C SER A 23 10.18 -2.29 -31.46
N LEU A 24 10.90 -1.77 -30.47
CA LEU A 24 11.32 -0.37 -30.46
C LEU A 24 12.85 -0.32 -30.55
N GLN A 25 13.34 0.25 -31.65
CA GLN A 25 14.74 0.57 -31.88
C GLN A 25 15.21 1.65 -30.90
N VAL A 26 16.34 1.39 -30.25
CA VAL A 26 17.09 2.36 -29.43
C VAL A 26 18.12 3.04 -30.32
N MET A 27 18.08 4.38 -30.37
CA MET A 27 19.12 5.24 -30.94
C MET A 27 19.22 6.48 -30.05
N GLY A 28 20.41 6.76 -29.51
CA GLY A 28 20.72 8.01 -28.82
C GLY A 28 21.50 7.80 -27.52
N GLY A 29 22.82 7.80 -27.60
CA GLY A 29 23.73 7.58 -26.48
C GLY A 29 23.96 8.82 -25.63
N ILE A 30 24.04 8.59 -24.31
CA ILE A 30 24.78 9.43 -23.36
C ILE A 30 25.58 8.45 -22.51
N THR A 31 26.89 8.38 -22.76
CA THR A 31 27.85 7.66 -21.93
C THR A 31 28.11 8.47 -20.66
N VAL A 32 27.59 8.01 -19.53
CA VAL A 32 28.06 8.41 -18.20
C VAL A 32 28.88 7.24 -17.66
N ASP A 33 30.18 7.25 -17.97
CA ASP A 33 31.15 6.31 -17.43
C ASP A 33 31.53 6.72 -16.00
N GLN A 34 30.80 6.17 -15.02
CA GLN A 34 31.33 5.84 -13.70
C GLN A 34 30.66 4.54 -13.24
N PRO A 35 31.40 3.44 -13.00
CA PRO A 35 30.81 2.24 -12.43
C PRO A 35 30.45 2.52 -10.97
N ILE A 36 29.18 2.74 -10.69
CA ILE A 36 28.65 2.59 -9.34
C ILE A 36 28.86 1.12 -8.98
N SER A 37 29.69 0.84 -7.99
CA SER A 37 29.87 -0.55 -7.52
C SER A 37 28.52 -1.05 -7.00
N ASN A 38 28.00 -2.11 -7.63
CA ASN A 38 26.71 -2.74 -7.29
C ASN A 38 26.75 -3.52 -5.95
N ASN A 39 27.67 -3.18 -5.05
CA ASN A 39 27.76 -3.83 -3.76
C ASN A 39 26.84 -3.11 -2.76
N ALA A 40 25.54 -3.42 -2.84
CA ALA A 40 24.50 -2.83 -2.00
C ALA A 40 24.83 -2.92 -0.49
N SER A 41 25.60 -3.93 -0.08
CA SER A 41 26.10 -4.10 1.29
C SER A 41 27.16 -3.06 1.70
N GLU A 42 28.07 -2.68 0.80
CA GLU A 42 29.09 -1.65 1.07
C GLU A 42 28.49 -0.24 1.05
N ASN A 43 27.56 0.04 0.13
CA ASN A 43 26.83 1.32 0.11
C ASN A 43 25.96 1.49 1.35
N LYS A 44 25.31 0.41 1.81
CA LYS A 44 24.57 0.40 3.08
C LYS A 44 25.51 0.73 4.25
N LEU A 45 26.70 0.12 4.32
CA LEU A 45 27.67 0.37 5.39
C LEU A 45 28.21 1.82 5.39
N LEU A 46 28.46 2.39 4.20
CA LEU A 46 28.95 3.76 4.05
C LEU A 46 27.89 4.79 4.47
N ILE A 47 26.62 4.55 4.12
CA ILE A 47 25.51 5.44 4.47
C ILE A 47 25.15 5.30 5.96
N THR A 48 25.23 4.09 6.54
CA THR A 48 25.04 3.92 8.00
C THR A 48 26.17 4.54 8.80
N ASN A 49 27.42 4.46 8.34
CA ASN A 49 28.57 4.99 9.09
C ASN A 49 28.78 6.50 8.90
N ALA A 50 28.33 7.09 7.78
CA ALA A 50 28.41 8.54 7.56
C ALA A 50 27.44 9.33 8.47
N GLY A 51 26.35 8.71 8.94
CA GLY A 51 25.36 9.34 9.82
C GLY A 51 25.56 9.09 11.32
N HIS A 52 26.20 7.98 11.71
CA HIS A 52 26.50 7.69 13.11
C HIS A 52 27.82 8.35 13.53
N SER A 53 27.88 9.67 13.39
CA SER A 53 28.76 10.48 14.24
C SER A 53 28.51 10.11 15.71
N LYS A 54 29.48 10.32 16.61
CA LYS A 54 29.33 10.16 18.08
C LYS A 54 28.22 11.06 18.69
N THR A 55 27.38 11.68 17.88
CA THR A 55 26.43 12.75 18.19
C THR A 55 24.98 12.43 17.83
N TYR A 56 24.62 11.19 17.44
CA TYR A 56 23.22 10.85 17.19
C TYR A 56 22.39 11.01 18.48
N ASP A 57 21.35 11.84 18.46
CA ASP A 57 20.50 12.08 19.61
C ASP A 57 19.27 11.14 19.58
N TRP A 58 19.31 10.11 20.41
CA TRP A 58 18.24 9.12 20.55
C TRP A 58 16.96 9.66 21.20
N SER A 59 16.95 10.91 21.67
CA SER A 59 15.73 11.58 22.15
C SER A 59 14.96 12.29 21.03
N LEU A 60 15.62 12.60 19.91
CA LEU A 60 15.03 13.23 18.73
C LEU A 60 14.50 12.18 17.76
N SER A 61 13.57 12.57 16.89
CA SER A 61 13.13 11.75 15.76
C SER A 61 14.20 11.64 14.67
N THR A 62 14.07 10.64 13.81
CA THR A 62 14.88 10.51 12.58
C THR A 62 14.79 11.75 11.70
N ALA A 63 13.58 12.32 11.56
CA ALA A 63 13.38 13.56 10.82
C ALA A 63 14.18 14.72 11.42
N GLU A 64 14.18 14.88 12.74
CA GLU A 64 14.95 15.96 13.40
C GLU A 64 16.46 15.74 13.29
N ASN A 65 16.94 14.52 13.55
CA ASN A 65 18.38 14.19 13.47
C ASN A 65 18.98 14.41 12.07
N PHE A 66 18.19 14.20 11.01
CA PHE A 66 18.64 14.30 9.62
C PHE A 66 18.07 15.50 8.87
N SER A 67 17.50 16.47 9.58
CA SER A 67 16.99 17.71 8.99
C SER A 67 18.13 18.57 8.44
N HIS A 68 17.84 19.33 7.38
CA HIS A 68 18.79 20.24 6.73
C HIS A 68 18.09 21.55 6.35
N ASP A 69 18.70 22.69 6.67
CA ASP A 69 18.10 24.00 6.47
C ASP A 69 18.01 24.41 4.99
N GLU A 70 19.00 23.99 4.18
CA GLU A 70 18.98 24.29 2.74
C GLU A 70 18.05 23.34 2.01
N MET A 71 17.11 23.88 1.24
CA MET A 71 16.13 23.16 0.42
C MET A 71 16.75 22.59 -0.86
N GLU A 72 17.74 21.72 -0.70
CA GLU A 72 18.33 20.94 -1.80
C GLU A 72 17.68 19.55 -1.85
N PHE A 73 17.14 19.18 -3.02
CA PHE A 73 16.62 17.84 -3.29
C PHE A 73 17.52 17.13 -4.29
N VAL A 74 17.92 15.90 -3.97
CA VAL A 74 18.83 15.09 -4.79
C VAL A 74 18.21 13.75 -5.15
N GLY A 75 18.80 13.10 -6.15
CA GLY A 75 18.44 11.74 -6.56
C GLY A 75 17.25 11.67 -7.52
N PRO A 76 16.83 10.44 -7.90
CA PRO A 76 15.79 10.22 -8.91
C PRO A 76 14.40 10.74 -8.50
N PHE A 77 14.17 10.99 -7.21
CA PHE A 77 12.88 11.48 -6.70
C PHE A 77 12.91 12.96 -6.29
N ALA A 78 13.94 13.72 -6.68
CA ALA A 78 14.07 15.14 -6.33
C ALA A 78 12.84 15.99 -6.71
N ASP A 79 12.30 15.78 -7.91
CA ASP A 79 11.12 16.52 -8.40
C ASP A 79 9.86 16.20 -7.59
N ILE A 80 9.71 14.97 -7.09
CA ILE A 80 8.61 14.56 -6.21
C ILE A 80 8.78 15.22 -4.85
N ARG A 81 9.99 15.19 -4.27
CA ARG A 81 10.29 15.83 -2.98
C ARG A 81 9.98 17.33 -3.00
N ALA A 82 10.27 18.01 -4.11
CA ALA A 82 10.01 19.43 -4.27
C ALA A 82 8.51 19.80 -4.22
N GLN A 83 7.61 18.83 -4.44
CA GLN A 83 6.16 19.04 -4.46
C GLN A 83 5.48 18.72 -3.13
N LEU A 84 6.19 18.11 -2.18
CA LEU A 84 5.63 17.71 -0.89
C LEU A 84 5.40 18.90 0.06
N ASP A 85 4.51 18.72 1.04
CA ASP A 85 4.22 19.72 2.06
C ASP A 85 5.34 19.81 3.11
N HIS A 86 6.26 20.75 2.90
CA HIS A 86 7.36 21.03 3.83
C HIS A 86 6.96 21.84 5.08
N THR A 87 5.66 22.16 5.25
CA THR A 87 5.17 22.60 6.57
C THR A 87 4.96 21.41 7.51
N TYR A 88 4.75 20.21 6.95
CA TYR A 88 4.62 18.96 7.68
C TYR A 88 5.89 18.10 7.62
N HIS A 89 6.55 18.03 6.45
CA HIS A 89 7.80 17.28 6.27
C HIS A 89 9.02 18.17 6.51
N THR A 90 10.15 17.55 6.85
CA THR A 90 11.44 18.25 6.92
C THR A 90 12.21 18.00 5.63
N ASN A 91 13.10 18.92 5.26
CA ASN A 91 14.08 18.59 4.24
C ASN A 91 15.19 17.75 4.85
N PHE A 92 15.50 16.61 4.23
CA PHE A 92 16.52 15.70 4.70
C PHE A 92 17.87 16.03 4.06
N MET A 93 18.97 15.78 4.78
CA MET A 93 20.31 15.89 4.22
C MET A 93 20.49 15.02 2.95
N PRO A 94 21.29 15.42 1.95
CA PRO A 94 21.46 14.68 0.70
C PRO A 94 21.84 13.19 0.88
N ALA A 95 22.70 12.88 1.87
CA ALA A 95 23.06 11.50 2.17
C ALA A 95 21.85 10.66 2.66
N ARG A 96 20.95 11.27 3.43
CA ARG A 96 19.72 10.61 3.90
C ARG A 96 18.70 10.47 2.78
N GLN A 97 18.57 11.47 1.89
CA GLN A 97 17.73 11.35 0.70
C GLN A 97 18.15 10.15 -0.18
N ARG A 98 19.45 9.92 -0.37
CA ARG A 98 19.94 8.73 -1.10
C ARG A 98 19.58 7.40 -0.43
N LEU A 99 19.60 7.34 0.90
CA LEU A 99 19.10 6.16 1.64
C LEU A 99 17.62 5.93 1.32
N GLN A 100 16.83 7.00 1.41
CA GLN A 100 15.40 6.94 1.13
C GLN A 100 15.16 6.50 -0.32
N ASP A 101 15.92 7.01 -1.29
CA ASP A 101 15.84 6.60 -2.70
C ASP A 101 16.04 5.10 -2.86
N MET A 102 17.10 4.54 -2.26
CA MET A 102 17.34 3.10 -2.30
C MET A 102 16.16 2.32 -1.71
N LEU A 103 15.63 2.75 -0.56
CA LEU A 103 14.48 2.09 0.06
C LEU A 103 13.22 2.19 -0.81
N ILE A 104 12.98 3.34 -1.45
CA ILE A 104 11.82 3.55 -2.34
C ILE A 104 11.96 2.69 -3.61
N GLU A 105 13.16 2.55 -4.14
CA GLU A 105 13.44 1.65 -5.25
C GLU A 105 13.22 0.17 -4.86
N GLU A 106 13.51 -0.21 -3.61
CA GLU A 106 13.23 -1.55 -3.07
C GLU A 106 11.74 -1.83 -2.82
N VAL A 107 10.88 -0.81 -2.70
CA VAL A 107 9.42 -1.02 -2.65
C VAL A 107 8.92 -1.76 -3.90
N ARG A 108 9.73 -1.76 -4.97
CA ARG A 108 9.42 -2.50 -6.19
C ARG A 108 9.49 -4.02 -5.97
N TRP A 109 8.36 -4.67 -6.27
CA TRP A 109 8.20 -6.10 -6.59
C TRP A 109 8.25 -7.11 -5.45
N ASP A 110 8.46 -6.70 -4.20
CA ASP A 110 8.47 -7.66 -3.11
C ASP A 110 7.05 -8.19 -2.84
N GLN A 111 6.78 -9.38 -3.40
CA GLN A 111 5.65 -10.28 -3.10
C GLN A 111 5.78 -10.87 -1.68
N GLY A 112 6.69 -10.35 -0.86
CA GLY A 112 6.99 -10.80 0.49
C GLY A 112 5.76 -10.85 1.37
N ASN A 113 5.58 -12.03 1.99
CA ASN A 113 4.42 -12.38 2.80
C ASN A 113 4.29 -11.38 3.99
N PRO A 114 3.24 -10.56 4.06
CA PRO A 114 3.08 -9.61 5.14
C PRO A 114 2.95 -10.32 6.48
N THR A 115 3.87 -10.05 7.41
CA THR A 115 3.81 -10.60 8.77
C THR A 115 2.80 -9.86 9.66
N SER A 116 2.41 -8.62 9.29
CA SER A 116 1.57 -7.74 10.11
C SER A 116 0.11 -7.60 9.63
N LEU A 117 -0.21 -7.98 8.40
CA LEU A 117 -1.56 -7.80 7.86
C LEU A 117 -2.55 -8.78 8.47
N THR A 118 -3.77 -8.29 8.70
CA THR A 118 -4.88 -9.16 9.09
C THR A 118 -5.13 -10.18 7.98
N ARG A 119 -5.63 -11.36 8.36
CA ARG A 119 -5.95 -12.45 7.43
C ARG A 119 -6.75 -11.98 6.22
N TYR A 120 -7.70 -11.07 6.41
CA TYR A 120 -8.50 -10.55 5.31
C TYR A 120 -7.69 -9.71 4.34
N VAL A 121 -6.82 -8.81 4.82
CA VAL A 121 -5.99 -8.02 3.92
C VAL A 121 -5.07 -8.93 3.12
N LYS A 122 -4.64 -10.08 3.66
CA LYS A 122 -3.91 -11.09 2.87
C LYS A 122 -4.76 -11.71 1.74
N ILE A 123 -6.01 -12.09 2.02
CA ILE A 123 -6.93 -12.62 0.99
C ILE A 123 -7.22 -11.55 -0.06
N LEU A 124 -7.51 -10.32 0.38
CA LEU A 124 -7.77 -9.20 -0.51
C LEU A 124 -6.54 -8.88 -1.37
N LEU A 125 -5.35 -8.83 -0.78
CA LEU A 125 -4.11 -8.66 -1.52
C LEU A 125 -3.90 -9.80 -2.51
N PHE A 126 -4.12 -11.05 -2.13
CA PHE A 126 -4.02 -12.18 -3.05
C PHE A 126 -4.96 -12.02 -4.26
N VAL A 127 -6.22 -11.62 -4.03
CA VAL A 127 -7.18 -11.31 -5.10
C VAL A 127 -6.68 -10.14 -5.95
N LEU A 128 -6.21 -9.06 -5.32
CA LEU A 128 -5.71 -7.88 -6.02
C LEU A 128 -4.43 -8.18 -6.82
N GLU A 129 -3.52 -8.99 -6.31
CA GLU A 129 -2.30 -9.43 -6.99
C GLU A 129 -2.65 -10.32 -8.19
N THR A 130 -3.68 -11.16 -8.05
CA THR A 130 -4.20 -11.99 -9.15
C THR A 130 -4.81 -11.13 -10.26
N LEU A 131 -5.59 -10.10 -9.90
CA LEU A 131 -6.26 -9.21 -10.85
C LEU A 131 -5.34 -8.11 -11.40
N CYS A 132 -4.36 -7.68 -10.62
CA CYS A 132 -3.45 -6.57 -10.89
C CYS A 132 -2.00 -7.02 -10.61
N PRO A 133 -1.38 -7.79 -11.52
CA PRO A 133 -0.04 -8.36 -11.31
C PRO A 133 1.09 -7.33 -11.18
N GLN A 134 0.81 -6.05 -11.39
CA GLN A 134 1.75 -4.93 -11.21
C GLN A 134 1.35 -4.02 -10.04
N ILE A 135 0.64 -4.56 -9.04
CA ILE A 135 0.28 -3.81 -7.85
C ILE A 135 1.53 -3.47 -7.04
N VAL A 136 1.65 -2.20 -6.67
CA VAL A 136 2.68 -1.68 -5.78
C VAL A 136 2.05 -1.52 -4.41
N ARG A 137 2.58 -2.21 -3.41
CA ARG A 137 2.17 -2.03 -2.03
C ARG A 137 3.10 -1.05 -1.34
N VAL A 138 2.54 -0.02 -0.72
CA VAL A 138 3.31 0.95 0.05
C VAL A 138 2.87 0.86 1.50
N ASP A 139 3.82 0.53 2.37
CA ASP A 139 3.60 0.30 3.80
C ASP A 139 4.66 1.08 4.62
N PRO A 140 4.28 1.96 5.55
CA PRO A 140 5.26 2.66 6.39
C PRO A 140 6.12 1.71 7.24
N ASP A 141 5.62 0.53 7.63
CA ASP A 141 6.41 -0.46 8.37
C ASP A 141 7.53 -1.06 7.50
N PHE A 142 7.38 -1.11 6.16
CA PHE A 142 8.44 -1.55 5.24
C PHE A 142 9.70 -0.69 5.38
N PHE A 143 9.52 0.64 5.37
CA PHE A 143 10.60 1.60 5.53
C PHE A 143 11.16 1.57 6.94
N ARG A 144 10.28 1.60 7.95
CA ARG A 144 10.64 1.61 9.37
C ARG A 144 11.61 0.50 9.74
N LEU A 145 11.30 -0.74 9.35
CA LEU A 145 12.13 -1.91 9.67
C LEU A 145 13.50 -1.90 8.96
N ARG A 146 13.67 -1.05 7.94
CA ARG A 146 14.90 -0.90 7.16
C ARG A 146 15.70 0.37 7.51
N LEU A 147 15.15 1.25 8.35
CA LEU A 147 15.90 2.38 8.88
C LEU A 147 17.03 1.87 9.78
N PRO A 148 18.28 2.33 9.61
CA PRO A 148 19.41 1.92 10.45
C PRO A 148 19.18 2.15 11.95
N GLU A 149 18.39 3.15 12.30
CA GLU A 149 18.14 3.59 13.67
C GLU A 149 17.04 2.76 14.35
N TRP A 150 16.27 1.98 13.60
CA TRP A 150 15.08 1.30 14.11
C TRP A 150 15.38 0.34 15.26
N SER A 151 16.40 -0.52 15.11
CA SER A 151 16.74 -1.52 16.12
C SER A 151 17.10 -0.89 17.46
N GLU A 152 17.74 0.27 17.43
CA GLU A 152 18.20 0.97 18.64
C GLU A 152 17.07 1.81 19.26
N TYR A 153 16.19 2.44 18.47
CA TYR A 153 14.97 3.02 19.04
C TYR A 153 14.09 1.96 19.69
N ALA A 154 13.90 0.82 19.02
CA ALA A 154 13.09 -0.28 19.52
C ALA A 154 13.67 -0.91 20.80
N SER A 155 15.00 -1.03 20.92
CA SER A 155 15.66 -1.55 22.12
C SER A 155 15.53 -0.61 23.32
N ARG A 156 15.57 0.71 23.09
CA ARG A 156 15.44 1.74 24.13
C ARG A 156 14.02 1.88 24.64
N ASN A 157 13.07 2.07 23.73
CA ASN A 157 11.67 2.19 24.06
C ASN A 157 10.82 1.88 22.82
N TYR A 158 10.33 0.64 22.77
CA TYR A 158 9.50 0.16 21.68
C TYR A 158 8.21 0.99 21.49
N GLU A 159 7.63 1.54 22.56
CA GLU A 159 6.39 2.32 22.51
C GLU A 159 6.57 3.66 21.78
N THR A 160 7.74 4.29 21.92
CA THR A 160 8.04 5.58 21.28
C THR A 160 8.80 5.43 19.96
N ALA A 161 9.46 4.29 19.72
CA ALA A 161 10.22 4.02 18.50
C ALA A 161 9.41 4.26 17.21
N GLY A 162 8.14 3.84 17.21
CA GLY A 162 7.24 4.07 16.08
C GLY A 162 7.00 5.55 15.80
N LYS A 163 6.89 6.38 16.84
CA LYS A 163 6.68 7.83 16.75
C LYS A 163 7.94 8.54 16.23
N LEU A 164 9.11 8.15 16.73
CA LEU A 164 10.42 8.73 16.36
C LEU A 164 10.84 8.43 14.90
N THR A 165 10.25 7.41 14.29
CA THR A 165 10.45 7.06 12.87
C THR A 165 9.28 7.46 11.97
N HIS A 166 8.18 7.95 12.53
CA HIS A 166 6.91 8.08 11.81
C HIS A 166 6.99 9.07 10.64
N ARG A 167 7.51 10.29 10.88
CA ARG A 167 7.56 11.36 9.87
C ARG A 167 8.38 10.96 8.66
N GLU A 168 9.58 10.41 8.87
CA GLU A 168 10.41 9.95 7.76
C GLU A 168 9.77 8.79 6.99
N CYS A 169 9.17 7.82 7.68
CA CYS A 169 8.48 6.73 6.98
C CYS A 169 7.29 7.25 6.16
N GLY A 170 6.53 8.21 6.70
CA GLY A 170 5.43 8.87 5.99
C GLY A 170 5.91 9.62 4.74
N TYR A 171 7.04 10.34 4.86
CA TYR A 171 7.70 11.00 3.74
C TYR A 171 8.07 10.02 2.62
N CYS A 172 8.71 8.90 2.95
CA CYS A 172 9.04 7.86 1.97
C CYS A 172 7.79 7.22 1.34
N VAL A 173 6.71 7.04 2.11
CA VAL A 173 5.43 6.53 1.61
C VAL A 173 4.84 7.47 0.57
N GLU A 174 4.80 8.78 0.83
CA GLU A 174 4.26 9.75 -0.13
C GLU A 174 5.08 9.80 -1.43
N ILE A 175 6.41 9.73 -1.34
CA ILE A 175 7.28 9.69 -2.54
C ILE A 175 7.03 8.40 -3.33
N ALA A 176 6.99 7.24 -2.66
CA ALA A 176 6.76 5.96 -3.31
C ALA A 176 5.37 5.89 -3.97
N GLN A 177 4.35 6.45 -3.32
CA GLN A 177 3.00 6.56 -3.88
C GLN A 177 3.00 7.41 -5.15
N GLU A 178 3.57 8.61 -5.11
CA GLU A 178 3.63 9.49 -6.28
C GLU A 178 4.42 8.87 -7.43
N ALA A 179 5.57 8.24 -7.14
CA ALA A 179 6.36 7.55 -8.14
C ALA A 179 5.58 6.40 -8.82
N ALA A 180 4.77 5.65 -8.06
CA ALA A 180 3.91 4.60 -8.60
C ALA A 180 2.77 5.17 -9.46
N LEU A 181 2.16 6.29 -9.03
CA LEU A 181 1.10 6.99 -9.77
C LEU A 181 1.62 7.52 -11.11
N GLN A 182 2.78 8.18 -11.13
CA GLN A 182 3.43 8.68 -12.36
C GLN A 182 3.73 7.56 -13.37
N GLN A 183 3.99 6.35 -12.88
CA GLN A 183 4.22 5.15 -13.70
C GLN A 183 2.93 4.44 -14.14
N GLY A 184 1.75 4.95 -13.77
CA GLY A 184 0.47 4.32 -14.12
C GLY A 184 0.23 2.98 -13.42
N LYS A 185 0.89 2.72 -12.28
CA LYS A 185 0.78 1.46 -11.54
C LYS A 185 -0.49 1.42 -10.69
N THR A 186 -0.98 0.20 -10.44
CA THR A 186 -1.99 -0.04 -9.39
C THR A 186 -1.29 0.11 -8.04
N LEU A 187 -1.88 0.88 -7.13
CA LEU A 187 -1.31 1.18 -5.82
C LEU A 187 -2.21 0.62 -4.71
N PHE A 188 -1.62 -0.10 -3.76
CA PHE A 188 -2.28 -0.50 -2.52
C PHE A 188 -1.63 0.23 -1.35
N VAL A 189 -2.43 1.06 -0.66
CA VAL A 189 -1.99 1.82 0.52
C VAL A 189 -2.64 1.22 1.75
N ASP A 190 -1.83 0.71 2.67
CA ASP A 190 -2.31 0.30 3.99
C ASP A 190 -2.33 1.51 4.93
N GLY A 191 -3.47 1.77 5.57
CA GLY A 191 -3.64 2.94 6.42
C GLY A 191 -4.90 2.88 7.27
N SER A 192 -4.86 3.58 8.40
CA SER A 192 -5.98 3.63 9.35
C SER A 192 -7.15 4.53 8.91
N LEU A 193 -6.97 5.31 7.83
CA LEU A 193 -7.99 6.18 7.25
C LEU A 193 -8.66 7.13 8.28
N ARG A 194 -7.91 7.65 9.26
CA ARG A 194 -8.46 8.43 10.40
C ARG A 194 -8.72 9.92 10.11
N ASN A 195 -8.06 10.51 9.12
CA ASN A 195 -8.02 11.97 8.92
C ASN A 195 -8.75 12.37 7.63
N TYR A 196 -10.03 12.71 7.75
CA TYR A 196 -10.86 13.09 6.60
C TYR A 196 -10.25 14.23 5.78
N GLU A 197 -9.82 15.31 6.43
CA GLU A 197 -9.34 16.53 5.77
C GLU A 197 -8.03 16.31 5.00
N TRP A 198 -7.19 15.38 5.45
CA TRP A 198 -5.99 14.97 4.72
C TRP A 198 -6.38 14.12 3.51
N TYR A 199 -7.12 13.03 3.73
CA TYR A 199 -7.48 12.10 2.64
C TYR A 199 -8.37 12.74 1.57
N SER A 200 -9.25 13.69 1.93
CA SER A 200 -10.08 14.40 0.95
C SER A 200 -9.22 15.20 -0.02
N ARG A 201 -8.21 15.93 0.49
CA ARG A 201 -7.24 16.67 -0.31
C ARG A 201 -6.40 15.72 -1.16
N THR A 202 -5.91 14.62 -0.59
CA THR A 202 -5.15 13.61 -1.34
C THR A 202 -5.96 13.01 -2.48
N ILE A 203 -7.24 12.68 -2.25
CA ILE A 203 -8.13 12.13 -3.30
C ILE A 203 -8.37 13.16 -4.41
N GLU A 204 -8.63 14.41 -4.06
CA GLU A 204 -8.84 15.50 -5.02
C GLU A 204 -7.59 15.74 -5.87
N ASP A 205 -6.44 15.80 -5.23
CA ASP A 205 -5.14 16.00 -5.86
C ASP A 205 -4.78 14.85 -6.82
N ILE A 206 -4.94 13.59 -6.39
CA ILE A 206 -4.75 12.41 -7.26
C ILE A 206 -5.69 12.48 -8.47
N ARG A 207 -6.96 12.85 -8.29
CA ARG A 207 -7.89 12.96 -9.42
C ARG A 207 -7.49 14.04 -10.42
N GLN A 208 -6.90 15.14 -9.94
CA GLN A 208 -6.45 16.23 -10.79
C GLN A 208 -5.17 15.86 -11.56
N ARG A 209 -4.17 15.31 -10.88
CA ARG A 209 -2.85 15.02 -11.46
C ARG A 209 -2.80 13.69 -12.19
N HIS A 210 -3.59 12.71 -11.75
CA HIS A 210 -3.62 11.33 -12.26
C HIS A 210 -5.05 10.91 -12.67
N PRO A 211 -5.70 11.59 -13.62
CA PRO A 211 -7.12 11.39 -13.94
C PRO A 211 -7.47 10.00 -14.51
N ARG A 212 -6.46 9.21 -14.90
CA ARG A 212 -6.63 7.82 -15.36
C ARG A 212 -6.77 6.83 -14.22
N HIS A 213 -6.33 7.17 -13.02
CA HIS A 213 -6.42 6.29 -11.86
C HIS A 213 -7.83 6.26 -11.32
N ARG A 214 -8.25 5.07 -10.90
CA ARG A 214 -9.46 4.86 -10.12
C ARG A 214 -9.07 4.70 -8.66
N ILE A 215 -9.88 5.28 -7.78
CA ILE A 215 -9.66 5.26 -6.34
C ILE A 215 -10.72 4.36 -5.72
N ALA A 216 -10.27 3.41 -4.92
CA ALA A 216 -11.13 2.53 -4.14
C ALA A 216 -10.81 2.66 -2.65
N ILE A 217 -11.84 2.66 -1.82
CA ILE A 217 -11.72 2.50 -0.37
C ILE A 217 -12.33 1.15 -0.01
N ILE A 218 -11.50 0.30 0.57
CA ILE A 218 -11.89 -1.01 1.09
C ILE A 218 -11.81 -0.93 2.61
N HIS A 219 -12.95 -0.66 3.25
CA HIS A 219 -13.02 -0.45 4.68
C HIS A 219 -13.28 -1.76 5.42
N VAL A 220 -12.28 -2.23 6.17
CA VAL A 220 -12.35 -3.48 6.92
C VAL A 220 -12.74 -3.19 8.36
N GLU A 221 -13.91 -3.67 8.76
CA GLU A 221 -14.51 -3.49 10.07
C GLU A 221 -14.48 -4.80 10.87
N ALA A 222 -14.47 -4.68 12.19
CA ALA A 222 -14.76 -5.76 13.11
C ALA A 222 -15.33 -5.18 14.41
N SER A 223 -15.96 -6.00 15.25
CA SER A 223 -16.41 -5.64 16.58
C SER A 223 -15.23 -5.24 17.44
N MET A 224 -15.49 -4.31 18.35
CA MET A 224 -14.47 -3.79 19.26
C MET A 224 -13.79 -4.91 20.07
N GLU A 225 -14.57 -5.91 20.49
CA GLU A 225 -14.05 -7.09 21.20
C GLU A 225 -13.00 -7.85 20.37
N VAL A 226 -13.30 -8.12 19.10
CA VAL A 226 -12.38 -8.80 18.18
C VAL A 226 -11.13 -7.94 17.91
N ILE A 227 -11.30 -6.62 17.75
CA ILE A 227 -10.18 -5.69 17.52
C ILE A 227 -9.24 -5.66 18.74
N LEU A 228 -9.79 -5.50 19.95
CA LEU A 228 -9.01 -5.46 21.19
C LEU A 228 -8.30 -6.80 21.44
N SER A 229 -8.99 -7.92 21.22
CA SER A 229 -8.40 -9.26 21.31
C SER A 229 -7.21 -9.42 20.35
N ARG A 230 -7.37 -9.05 19.08
CA ARG A 230 -6.28 -9.09 18.07
C ARG A 230 -5.13 -8.14 18.40
N ALA A 231 -5.42 -6.96 18.95
CA ALA A 231 -4.40 -6.01 19.39
C ALA A 231 -3.58 -6.58 20.55
N SER A 232 -4.25 -7.19 21.54
CA SER A 232 -3.61 -7.89 22.66
C SER A 232 -2.72 -9.04 22.18
N ASP A 233 -3.22 -9.89 21.27
CA ASP A 233 -2.44 -11.02 20.74
C ASP A 233 -1.26 -10.58 19.88
N ARG A 234 -1.40 -9.47 19.13
CA ARG A 234 -0.26 -8.85 18.43
C ARG A 234 0.76 -8.32 19.43
N ALA A 235 0.33 -7.64 20.49
CA ALA A 235 1.22 -7.12 21.53
C ALA A 235 2.03 -8.26 22.17
N LYS A 236 1.39 -9.39 22.51
CA LYS A 236 2.07 -10.59 23.03
C LYS A 236 3.12 -11.15 22.08
N ARG A 237 2.83 -11.21 20.77
CA ARG A 237 3.74 -11.79 19.76
C ARG A 237 4.88 -10.87 19.36
N THR A 238 4.64 -9.56 19.31
CA THR A 238 5.55 -8.59 18.68
C THR A 238 6.17 -7.61 19.65
N GLY A 239 5.68 -7.56 20.90
CA GLY A 239 5.98 -6.50 21.86
C GLY A 239 5.27 -5.17 21.56
N ARG A 240 4.57 -5.04 20.43
CA ARG A 240 3.88 -3.80 20.04
C ARG A 240 2.56 -3.62 20.78
N HIS A 241 2.65 -3.02 21.96
CA HIS A 241 1.47 -2.56 22.69
C HIS A 241 0.88 -1.30 22.04
N VAL A 242 -0.43 -1.27 21.86
CA VAL A 242 -1.18 -0.08 21.44
C VAL A 242 -2.24 0.17 22.52
N PRO A 243 -2.28 1.35 23.15
CA PRO A 243 -3.28 1.65 24.17
C PRO A 243 -4.71 1.44 23.65
N GLU A 244 -5.58 0.86 24.48
CA GLU A 244 -6.97 0.61 24.08
C GLU A 244 -7.71 1.89 23.67
N SER A 245 -7.41 3.02 24.32
CA SER A 245 -7.94 4.33 23.92
C SER A 245 -7.56 4.71 22.50
N GLU A 246 -6.29 4.49 22.10
CA GLU A 246 -5.84 4.74 20.72
C GLU A 246 -6.51 3.80 19.72
N VAL A 247 -6.75 2.54 20.11
CA VAL A 247 -7.49 1.57 19.29
C VAL A 247 -8.94 2.04 19.09
N PHE A 248 -9.61 2.45 20.16
CA PHE A 248 -10.98 2.94 20.14
C PHE A 248 -11.13 4.22 19.29
N ASP A 249 -10.21 5.17 19.47
CA ASP A 249 -10.17 6.40 18.69
C ASP A 249 -9.93 6.12 17.22
N SER A 250 -9.00 5.20 16.91
CA SER A 250 -8.73 4.79 15.54
C SER A 250 -9.96 4.15 14.89
N TYR A 251 -10.62 3.24 15.60
CA TYR A 251 -11.84 2.57 15.12
C TYR A 251 -12.96 3.58 14.81
N THR A 252 -13.23 4.48 15.76
CA THR A 252 -14.31 5.47 15.64
C THR A 252 -14.04 6.45 14.49
N MET A 253 -12.80 6.91 14.34
CA MET A 253 -12.44 7.86 13.29
C MET A 253 -12.37 7.22 11.90
N ALA A 254 -11.91 5.97 11.81
CA ALA A 254 -11.86 5.23 10.55
C ALA A 254 -13.26 5.06 9.95
N ILE A 255 -14.24 4.63 10.74
CA ILE A 255 -15.65 4.48 10.29
C ILE A 255 -16.19 5.80 9.75
N LYS A 256 -16.08 6.87 10.55
CA LYS A 256 -16.60 8.19 10.19
C LYS A 256 -15.94 8.72 8.91
N THR A 257 -14.63 8.58 8.81
CA THR A 257 -13.87 9.07 7.67
C THR A 257 -14.17 8.26 6.41
N ALA A 258 -14.16 6.93 6.49
CA ALA A 258 -14.47 6.05 5.37
C ALA A 258 -15.84 6.35 4.77
N HIS A 259 -16.86 6.51 5.61
CA HIS A 259 -18.21 6.87 5.17
C HIS A 259 -18.26 8.25 4.50
N ARG A 260 -17.57 9.26 5.05
CA ARG A 260 -17.52 10.61 4.46
C ARG A 260 -16.76 10.66 3.12
N LEU A 261 -15.72 9.83 2.96
CA LEU A 261 -14.94 9.75 1.73
C LEU A 261 -15.58 8.88 0.65
N GLY A 262 -16.49 7.97 1.02
CA GLY A 262 -17.15 7.05 0.09
C GLY A 262 -17.69 7.72 -1.19
N PRO A 263 -18.40 8.87 -1.11
CA PRO A 263 -18.87 9.59 -2.30
C PRO A 263 -17.77 10.22 -3.18
N MET A 264 -16.54 10.34 -2.68
CA MET A 264 -15.40 10.96 -3.39
C MET A 264 -14.62 9.94 -4.23
N VAL A 265 -14.78 8.64 -3.97
CA VAL A 265 -14.04 7.55 -4.62
C VAL A 265 -14.89 6.84 -5.67
N ASP A 266 -14.26 6.02 -6.52
CA ASP A 266 -14.96 5.29 -7.58
C ASP A 266 -15.62 4.02 -7.04
N LEU A 267 -15.01 3.40 -6.03
CA LEU A 267 -15.53 2.24 -5.31
C LEU A 267 -15.34 2.45 -3.80
N TYR A 268 -16.42 2.33 -3.04
CA TYR A 268 -16.36 2.20 -1.59
C TYR A 268 -17.05 0.91 -1.18
N THR A 269 -16.32 0.02 -0.50
CA THR A 269 -16.87 -1.24 0.00
C THR A 269 -16.54 -1.42 1.47
N ARG A 270 -17.50 -1.97 2.21
CA ARG A 270 -17.35 -2.31 3.63
C ARG A 270 -17.30 -3.82 3.79
N ILE A 271 -16.29 -4.29 4.50
CA ILE A 271 -16.09 -5.71 4.81
C ILE A 271 -16.09 -5.91 6.31
N PHE A 272 -16.92 -6.81 6.80
CA PHE A 272 -16.99 -7.17 8.22
C PHE A 272 -16.20 -8.44 8.51
N ASN A 273 -15.27 -8.37 9.47
CA ASN A 273 -14.25 -9.37 9.77
C ASN A 273 -14.28 -9.80 11.24
N ASP A 274 -15.48 -10.17 11.70
CA ASP A 274 -15.77 -10.65 13.07
C ASP A 274 -15.53 -12.13 13.28
N ALA A 275 -15.48 -12.91 12.20
CA ALA A 275 -15.31 -14.34 12.31
C ALA A 275 -14.01 -14.69 13.03
N SER A 276 -14.13 -15.26 14.23
CA SER A 276 -13.08 -15.99 14.92
C SER A 276 -12.98 -17.39 14.30
N GLY A 277 -12.54 -17.50 13.05
CA GLY A 277 -12.52 -18.78 12.34
C GLY A 277 -12.23 -18.68 10.84
N PRO A 278 -12.39 -19.78 10.08
CA PRO A 278 -12.15 -19.84 8.63
C PRO A 278 -13.22 -19.16 7.77
N GLN A 279 -14.25 -18.58 8.39
CA GLN A 279 -15.34 -17.97 7.64
C GLN A 279 -14.85 -16.73 6.89
N LEU A 280 -15.35 -16.60 5.68
CA LEU A 280 -15.06 -15.44 4.87
C LEU A 280 -15.78 -14.21 5.41
N PRO A 281 -15.18 -13.03 5.22
CA PRO A 281 -15.81 -11.77 5.57
C PRO A 281 -17.11 -11.53 4.80
N GLU A 282 -18.03 -10.81 5.42
CA GLU A 282 -19.28 -10.39 4.80
C GLU A 282 -19.12 -8.99 4.16
N VAL A 283 -19.54 -8.85 2.89
CA VAL A 283 -19.65 -7.53 2.22
C VAL A 283 -21.02 -6.93 2.55
N LYS A 284 -21.05 -5.80 3.26
CA LYS A 284 -22.33 -5.22 3.74
C LYS A 284 -22.90 -4.12 2.86
N ASP A 285 -22.03 -3.31 2.28
CA ASP A 285 -22.42 -2.13 1.52
C ASP A 285 -21.36 -1.82 0.48
N SER A 286 -21.82 -1.38 -0.70
CA SER A 286 -20.97 -1.00 -1.81
C SER A 286 -21.58 0.20 -2.51
N MET A 287 -20.89 1.33 -2.44
CA MET A 287 -21.22 2.51 -3.21
C MET A 287 -20.30 2.57 -4.43
N THR A 288 -20.90 2.63 -5.61
CA THR A 288 -20.19 2.93 -6.85
C THR A 288 -20.64 4.29 -7.34
N ARG A 289 -19.68 5.16 -7.68
CA ARG A 289 -20.02 6.43 -8.30
C ARG A 289 -20.44 6.12 -9.74
N PRO A 290 -21.66 6.49 -10.19
CA PRO A 290 -22.04 6.27 -11.57
C PRO A 290 -21.15 7.13 -12.46
N GLN A 291 -20.21 6.50 -13.15
CA GLN A 291 -19.54 7.10 -14.29
C GLN A 291 -19.99 6.35 -15.55
N GLU A 292 -20.45 7.10 -16.55
CA GLU A 292 -20.59 6.58 -17.90
C GLU A 292 -19.25 5.97 -18.32
N GLY A 293 -19.24 4.67 -18.64
CA GLY A 293 -18.02 3.95 -18.98
C GLY A 293 -17.29 3.26 -17.82
N MET A 294 -17.97 2.97 -16.70
CA MET A 294 -17.41 2.09 -15.66
C MET A 294 -16.96 0.76 -16.31
N THR A 295 -15.64 0.59 -16.42
CA THR A 295 -15.00 -0.53 -17.10
C THR A 295 -15.34 -1.85 -16.42
N SER A 296 -15.35 -2.96 -17.17
CA SER A 296 -15.59 -4.31 -16.65
C SER A 296 -14.78 -4.61 -15.39
N CYS A 297 -13.55 -4.07 -15.29
CA CYS A 297 -12.62 -4.26 -14.17
C CYS A 297 -13.17 -3.87 -12.77
N ALA A 298 -13.97 -2.81 -12.63
CA ALA A 298 -14.55 -2.46 -11.32
C ALA A 298 -15.67 -3.42 -10.90
N ARG A 299 -16.46 -3.89 -11.89
CA ARG A 299 -17.45 -4.95 -11.69
C ARG A 299 -16.79 -6.30 -11.46
N GLU A 300 -15.67 -6.58 -12.13
CA GLU A 300 -14.85 -7.78 -11.93
C GLU A 300 -14.22 -7.76 -10.54
N LEU A 301 -13.61 -6.65 -10.09
CA LEU A 301 -13.09 -6.55 -8.73
C LEU A 301 -14.19 -6.74 -7.71
N TYR A 302 -15.35 -6.09 -7.89
CA TYR A 302 -16.50 -6.27 -7.01
C TYR A 302 -17.01 -7.72 -7.03
N SER A 303 -17.14 -8.32 -8.22
CA SER A 303 -17.57 -9.70 -8.39
C SER A 303 -16.56 -10.68 -7.81
N CYS A 304 -15.26 -10.44 -7.95
CA CYS A 304 -14.20 -11.20 -7.34
C CYS A 304 -14.26 -11.08 -5.83
N ILE A 305 -14.43 -9.87 -5.27
CA ILE A 305 -14.61 -9.69 -3.83
C ILE A 305 -15.85 -10.46 -3.34
N GLN A 306 -16.99 -10.33 -4.02
CA GLN A 306 -18.22 -11.05 -3.65
C GLN A 306 -18.06 -12.57 -3.77
N ASN A 307 -17.51 -13.06 -4.87
CA ASN A 307 -17.30 -14.49 -5.11
C ASN A 307 -16.28 -15.05 -4.12
N SER A 308 -15.16 -14.37 -3.91
CA SER A 308 -14.15 -14.72 -2.91
C SER A 308 -14.64 -14.60 -1.48
N CYS A 309 -15.72 -13.86 -1.21
CA CYS A 309 -16.44 -13.83 0.08
C CYS A 309 -17.51 -14.93 0.22
N ASN A 310 -17.91 -15.58 -0.88
CA ASN A 310 -18.89 -16.68 -0.89
C ASN A 310 -18.26 -18.09 -0.99
N ILE A 311 -16.94 -18.22 -1.09
CA ILE A 311 -16.25 -19.53 -1.14
C ILE A 311 -16.16 -20.14 0.27
N SER A 312 -16.95 -21.16 0.58
CA SER A 312 -16.74 -21.92 1.82
C SER A 312 -15.35 -22.59 1.79
N VAL A 313 -14.37 -22.03 2.48
CA VAL A 313 -13.04 -22.63 2.64
C VAL A 313 -13.18 -23.75 3.67
N SER A 314 -12.91 -25.00 3.26
CA SER A 314 -12.94 -26.13 4.19
C SER A 314 -11.83 -25.96 5.23
N SER A 315 -12.05 -26.45 6.46
CA SER A 315 -11.07 -26.36 7.55
C SER A 315 -9.73 -27.00 7.22
N ASP A 316 -9.67 -27.89 6.23
CA ASP A 316 -8.51 -28.71 5.92
C ASP A 316 -7.51 -28.02 4.98
N GLU A 317 -7.91 -26.93 4.31
CA GLU A 317 -7.05 -26.19 3.34
C GLU A 317 -6.19 -25.08 3.97
N LEU A 318 -6.35 -24.80 5.27
CA LEU A 318 -5.68 -23.69 5.96
C LEU A 318 -4.37 -24.06 6.66
N HIS A 319 -3.95 -25.32 6.61
CA HIS A 319 -2.59 -25.75 6.94
C HIS A 319 -1.70 -25.69 5.70
N MET A 320 -1.46 -24.49 5.18
CA MET A 320 -0.47 -24.29 4.11
C MET A 320 0.83 -23.69 4.68
N GLU A 321 1.71 -24.55 5.18
CA GLU A 321 3.14 -24.37 4.93
C GLU A 321 3.37 -24.69 3.45
N GLY A 322 3.57 -23.63 2.66
CA GLY A 322 4.12 -23.63 1.30
C GLY A 322 3.81 -24.83 0.39
N SER A 323 2.71 -24.79 -0.35
CA SER A 323 2.56 -25.42 -1.68
C SER A 323 1.31 -24.89 -2.36
N HIS A 324 1.46 -24.21 -3.50
CA HIS A 324 0.35 -23.78 -4.36
C HIS A 324 -0.60 -24.93 -4.69
N VAL A 325 -1.92 -24.71 -4.59
CA VAL A 325 -2.97 -25.00 -5.61
C VAL A 325 -4.31 -24.51 -5.05
N ILE A 326 -4.88 -23.45 -5.65
CA ILE A 326 -6.35 -23.31 -5.77
C ILE A 326 -6.63 -23.47 -7.26
N SER A 327 -6.88 -24.70 -7.67
CA SER A 327 -7.45 -25.00 -8.98
C SER A 327 -8.95 -24.75 -8.92
N ASN A 328 -9.46 -23.99 -9.88
CA ASN A 328 -10.87 -23.72 -10.20
C ASN A 328 -11.41 -22.37 -9.70
N ILE A 329 -11.10 -21.33 -10.46
CA ILE A 329 -12.06 -20.26 -10.77
C ILE A 329 -12.21 -20.28 -12.30
N LYS A 330 -13.40 -20.61 -12.79
CA LYS A 330 -13.77 -20.52 -14.22
C LYS A 330 -14.32 -19.14 -14.52
#